data_AF-T1ACF2-F1
#
_entry.id   AF-T1ACF2-F1
#
_cell.length_a   1.000
_cell.length_b   1.000
_cell.length_c   1.000
_cell.angle_alpha   90.00
_cell.angle_beta   90.00
_cell.angle_gamma   90.00
#
_symmetry.space_group_name_H-M   'P 1'
#
loop_
_entity.id
_entity.type
_entity.pdbx_description
1 polymer ?
#
loop_
_entity_poly.entity_id
_entity_poly.type
_entity_poly.pdbx_seq_one_letter_code
_entity_poly.pdbx_strand_id
1 'polypeptide(L)'
;MFYVYYSEKVYKIILPAMLYSLISLVIFSLMVFTFRILLGTILSAIIFSFGGLIFAYYSIRKFKREFGLSPIKILNFFLNIHTKDDSSAGNLFFSNLYGTKREVPVKVISIENSEGKRKALLVFPYVHPGPFGDIGTSNLPFKLYSRTPDISKETMVFHTSTTNSNNCASDADVDIIAEGVRKSVESLNYSDRVSRIRKIKSGKISL
;
A
#
# COMPACT_ATOMS: atom_id res chain seq x y z
N MET A 1 7.32 -12.64 -18.98
CA MET A 1 6.57 -11.85 -17.97
C MET A 1 5.09 -12.14 -18.18
N PHE A 2 4.38 -12.61 -17.16
CA PHE A 2 2.95 -12.95 -17.26
C PHE A 2 2.11 -11.74 -16.84
N TYR A 3 1.23 -11.28 -17.72
CA TYR A 3 0.24 -10.24 -17.41
C TYR A 3 -1.11 -10.91 -17.16
N VAL A 4 -1.72 -10.64 -16.01
CA VAL A 4 -3.02 -11.22 -15.62
C VAL A 4 -4.08 -10.14 -15.67
N TYR A 5 -5.11 -10.32 -16.49
CA TYR A 5 -6.20 -9.36 -16.64
C TYR A 5 -7.53 -9.91 -16.15
N TYR A 6 -8.09 -9.27 -15.13
CA TYR A 6 -9.48 -9.46 -14.74
C TYR A 6 -10.36 -8.34 -15.28
N SER A 7 -11.46 -8.72 -15.94
CA SER A 7 -12.43 -7.79 -16.51
C SER A 7 -13.34 -7.20 -15.42
N GLU A 8 -13.60 -5.90 -15.48
CA GLU A 8 -14.59 -5.24 -14.61
C GLU A 8 -16.04 -5.56 -14.99
N LYS A 9 -16.27 -6.11 -16.19
CA LYS A 9 -17.60 -6.50 -16.64
C LYS A 9 -18.10 -7.70 -15.84
N VAL A 10 -19.11 -7.47 -15.00
CA VAL A 10 -19.68 -8.44 -14.06
C VAL A 10 -20.07 -9.76 -14.72
N TYR A 11 -20.65 -9.75 -15.93
CA TYR A 11 -21.05 -10.98 -16.64
C TYR A 11 -19.88 -11.91 -16.98
N LYS A 12 -18.66 -11.36 -17.19
CA LYS A 12 -17.45 -12.16 -17.42
C LYS A 12 -16.95 -12.86 -16.14
N ILE A 13 -17.39 -12.41 -14.97
CA ILE A 13 -17.07 -13.00 -13.66
C ILE A 13 -18.15 -13.99 -13.24
N ILE A 14 -19.41 -13.68 -13.53
CA ILE A 14 -20.57 -14.53 -13.19
C ILE A 14 -20.45 -15.90 -13.86
N LEU A 15 -20.14 -15.97 -15.16
CA LEU A 15 -20.11 -17.24 -15.87
C LEU A 15 -19.09 -18.24 -15.28
N PRO A 16 -17.81 -17.87 -15.03
CA PRO A 16 -16.88 -18.72 -14.30
C PRO A 16 -17.33 -19.03 -12.86
N ALA A 17 -17.90 -18.06 -12.14
CA ALA A 17 -18.34 -18.26 -10.76
C ALA A 17 -19.51 -19.25 -10.65
N MET A 18 -20.38 -19.29 -11.66
CA MET A 18 -21.52 -20.21 -11.71
C MET A 18 -21.15 -21.60 -12.20
N LEU A 19 -19.97 -21.79 -12.81
CA LEU A 19 -19.56 -23.06 -13.40
C LEU A 19 -19.60 -24.21 -12.37
N TYR A 20 -19.10 -23.96 -11.16
CA TYR A 20 -19.12 -24.96 -10.09
C TYR A 20 -20.54 -25.35 -9.68
N SER A 21 -21.42 -24.36 -9.50
CA SER A 21 -22.83 -24.59 -9.16
C SER A 21 -23.59 -25.31 -10.26
N LEU A 22 -23.30 -25.01 -11.53
CA LEU A 22 -23.91 -25.67 -12.69
C LEU A 22 -23.45 -27.14 -12.80
N ILE A 23 -22.15 -27.40 -12.66
CA ILE A 23 -21.61 -28.77 -12.69
C ILE A 23 -22.18 -29.58 -11.52
N SER A 24 -22.21 -29.01 -10.31
CA SER A 24 -22.79 -29.64 -9.13
C SER A 24 -24.26 -30.00 -9.35
N LEU A 25 -25.05 -29.08 -9.94
CA LEU A 25 -26.46 -29.32 -10.25
C LEU A 25 -26.65 -30.46 -11.26
N VAL A 26 -25.81 -30.54 -12.30
CA VAL A 26 -25.85 -31.60 -13.31
C VAL A 26 -25.47 -32.96 -12.71
N ILE A 27 -24.40 -33.03 -11.92
CA ILE A 27 -24.00 -34.29 -11.27
C ILE A 27 -25.10 -34.76 -10.31
N PHE A 28 -25.67 -33.83 -9.53
CA PHE A 28 -26.71 -34.13 -8.58
C PHE A 28 -28.00 -34.62 -9.26
N SER A 29 -28.39 -34.03 -10.39
CA SER A 29 -29.58 -34.45 -11.14
C SER A 29 -29.43 -35.84 -11.78
N LEU A 30 -28.21 -36.26 -12.10
CA LEU A 30 -27.92 -37.61 -12.58
C LEU A 30 -27.96 -38.67 -11.46
N MET A 31 -27.70 -38.28 -10.21
CA MET A 31 -27.71 -39.18 -9.06
C MET A 31 -29.07 -39.31 -8.37
N VAL A 32 -29.94 -38.30 -8.49
CA VAL A 32 -31.21 -38.23 -7.76
C VAL A 32 -32.40 -38.21 -8.72
N PHE A 33 -33.21 -39.28 -8.69
CA PHE A 33 -34.40 -39.43 -9.55
C PHE A 33 -35.70 -38.87 -8.95
N THR A 34 -35.66 -38.37 -7.71
CA THR A 34 -36.84 -37.85 -7.03
C THR A 34 -37.08 -36.38 -7.37
N PHE A 35 -38.16 -36.10 -8.12
CA PHE A 35 -38.54 -34.75 -8.55
C PHE A 35 -38.59 -33.72 -7.42
N ARG A 36 -39.10 -34.09 -6.23
CA ARG A 36 -39.19 -33.18 -5.08
C ARG A 36 -37.83 -32.68 -4.60
N ILE A 37 -36.82 -33.56 -4.56
CA ILE A 37 -35.47 -33.22 -4.11
C ILE A 37 -34.81 -32.34 -5.16
N LEU A 38 -34.93 -32.70 -6.45
CA LEU A 38 -34.40 -31.91 -7.56
C LEU A 38 -34.96 -30.48 -7.56
N LEU A 39 -36.28 -30.34 -7.38
CA LEU A 39 -36.93 -29.02 -7.31
C LEU A 39 -36.41 -28.20 -6.13
N GLY A 40 -36.29 -28.81 -4.94
CA GLY A 40 -35.73 -28.15 -3.76
C GLY A 40 -34.30 -27.64 -3.98
N THR A 41 -33.45 -28.46 -4.62
CA THR A 41 -32.08 -28.09 -4.94
C THR A 41 -32.01 -26.95 -5.94
N ILE A 42 -32.81 -26.98 -7.02
CA ILE A 42 -32.87 -25.89 -8.01
C ILE A 42 -33.30 -24.58 -7.33
N LEU A 43 -34.36 -24.62 -6.52
CA LEU A 43 -34.85 -23.43 -5.80
C LEU A 43 -33.79 -22.88 -4.84
N SER A 44 -33.12 -23.75 -4.09
CA SER A 44 -32.04 -23.34 -3.20
C SER A 44 -30.89 -22.69 -3.97
N ALA A 45 -30.49 -23.26 -5.12
CA ALA A 45 -29.43 -22.71 -5.96
C ALA A 45 -29.78 -21.33 -6.51
N ILE A 46 -31.04 -21.12 -6.91
CA ILE A 46 -31.53 -19.81 -7.34
C ILE A 46 -31.47 -18.79 -6.20
N ILE A 47 -31.98 -19.15 -5.02
CA ILE A 47 -31.98 -18.27 -3.84
C ILE A 47 -30.55 -17.89 -3.44
N PHE A 48 -29.64 -18.86 -3.35
CA PHE A 48 -28.24 -18.61 -3.01
C PHE A 48 -27.53 -17.77 -4.07
N SER A 49 -27.77 -18.04 -5.37
CA SER A 49 -27.17 -17.25 -6.45
C SER A 49 -27.65 -15.80 -6.39
N PHE A 50 -28.95 -15.58 -6.18
CA PHE A 50 -29.53 -14.24 -6.08
C PHE A 50 -29.00 -13.50 -4.84
N GLY A 51 -28.96 -14.16 -3.68
CA GLY A 51 -28.36 -13.61 -2.46
C GLY A 51 -26.88 -13.24 -2.64
N GLY A 52 -26.11 -14.11 -3.30
CA GLY A 52 -24.71 -13.86 -3.62
C GLY A 52 -24.51 -12.66 -4.55
N LEU A 53 -25.36 -12.51 -5.58
CA LEU A 53 -25.33 -11.35 -6.48
C LEU A 53 -25.64 -10.04 -5.74
N ILE A 54 -26.66 -10.04 -4.87
CA ILE A 54 -26.99 -8.89 -4.03
C ILE A 54 -25.81 -8.53 -3.12
N PHE A 55 -25.26 -9.51 -2.40
CA PHE A 55 -24.12 -9.30 -1.51
C PHE A 55 -22.91 -8.75 -2.27
N ALA A 56 -22.57 -9.32 -3.42
CA ALA A 56 -21.47 -8.86 -4.26
C ALA A 56 -21.70 -7.42 -4.74
N TYR A 57 -22.91 -7.10 -5.22
CA TYR A 57 -23.27 -5.76 -5.67
C TYR A 57 -23.09 -4.72 -4.56
N TYR A 58 -23.65 -4.97 -3.37
CA TYR A 58 -23.52 -4.04 -2.24
C TYR A 58 -22.08 -3.94 -1.72
N SER A 59 -21.34 -5.05 -1.67
CA SER A 59 -19.94 -5.05 -1.24
C SER A 59 -19.06 -4.25 -2.20
N ILE A 60 -19.19 -4.47 -3.51
CA ILE A 60 -18.45 -3.73 -4.54
C ILE A 60 -18.83 -2.25 -4.50
N ARG A 61 -20.12 -1.93 -4.35
CA ARG A 61 -20.59 -0.54 -4.26
C ARG A 61 -20.06 0.17 -3.03
N LYS A 62 -20.11 -0.48 -1.85
CA LYS A 62 -19.56 0.05 -0.60
C LYS A 62 -18.07 0.31 -0.73
N PHE A 63 -17.33 -0.69 -1.23
CA PHE A 63 -15.89 -0.57 -1.46
C PHE A 63 -15.54 0.58 -2.40
N LYS A 64 -16.23 0.69 -3.55
CA LYS A 64 -15.99 1.76 -4.52
C LYS A 64 -16.29 3.15 -3.95
N ARG A 65 -17.28 3.26 -3.06
CA ARG A 65 -17.59 4.51 -2.36
C ARG A 65 -16.50 4.90 -1.35
N GLU A 66 -15.90 3.92 -0.68
CA GLU A 66 -14.89 4.13 0.35
C GLU A 66 -13.51 4.44 -0.24
N PHE A 67 -13.11 3.73 -1.31
CA PHE A 67 -11.76 3.80 -1.86
C PHE A 67 -11.68 4.45 -3.25
N GLY A 68 -12.80 4.91 -3.82
CA GLY A 68 -12.86 5.55 -5.14
C GLY A 68 -12.58 4.64 -6.34
N LEU A 69 -12.25 3.37 -6.10
CA LEU A 69 -11.84 2.40 -7.12
C LEU A 69 -12.61 1.09 -7.01
N SER A 70 -12.74 0.38 -8.13
CA SER A 70 -13.28 -0.98 -8.10
C SER A 70 -12.26 -1.95 -7.48
N PRO A 71 -12.70 -2.96 -6.70
CA PRO A 71 -11.81 -3.98 -6.15
C PRO A 71 -10.98 -4.69 -7.22
N ILE A 72 -11.57 -4.88 -8.41
CA ILE A 72 -10.95 -5.55 -9.56
C ILE A 72 -9.77 -4.73 -10.11
N LYS A 73 -9.87 -3.39 -10.13
CA LYS A 73 -8.74 -2.52 -10.51
C LYS A 73 -7.57 -2.67 -9.54
N ILE A 74 -7.84 -2.75 -8.25
CA ILE A 74 -6.81 -2.93 -7.23
C ILE A 74 -6.17 -4.30 -7.33
N LEU A 75 -6.98 -5.35 -7.55
CA LEU A 75 -6.46 -6.70 -7.79
C LEU A 75 -5.56 -6.73 -9.03
N ASN A 76 -6.01 -6.15 -10.15
CA ASN A 76 -5.19 -6.02 -11.35
C ASN A 76 -3.91 -5.23 -11.09
N PHE A 77 -3.96 -4.17 -10.29
CA PHE A 77 -2.78 -3.41 -9.90
C PHE A 77 -1.77 -4.29 -9.14
N PHE A 78 -2.18 -4.98 -8.07
CA PHE A 78 -1.26 -5.83 -7.29
C PHE A 78 -0.70 -7.01 -8.09
N LEU A 79 -1.51 -7.62 -8.95
CA LEU A 79 -1.06 -8.73 -9.80
C LEU A 79 -0.04 -8.29 -10.86
N ASN A 80 -0.10 -7.03 -11.29
CA ASN A 80 0.68 -6.52 -12.42
C ASN A 80 1.67 -5.42 -12.02
N ILE A 81 1.87 -5.15 -10.73
CA ILE A 81 2.71 -4.04 -10.22
C ILE A 81 4.15 -4.10 -10.74
N HIS A 82 4.68 -5.31 -10.99
CA HIS A 82 6.03 -5.51 -11.52
C HIS A 82 6.09 -5.44 -13.05
N THR A 83 4.95 -5.37 -13.73
CA THR A 83 4.82 -5.52 -15.20
C THR A 83 4.36 -4.25 -15.92
N LYS A 84 3.75 -3.32 -15.18
CA LYS A 84 3.23 -2.05 -15.70
C LYS A 84 3.68 -0.90 -14.81
N ASP A 85 4.20 0.16 -15.42
CA ASP A 85 4.42 1.48 -14.79
C ASP A 85 3.10 2.26 -14.58
N ASP A 86 2.00 1.57 -14.28
CA ASP A 86 0.73 2.20 -13.97
C ASP A 86 0.46 2.13 -12.46
N SER A 87 0.99 3.12 -11.75
CA SER A 87 0.81 3.30 -10.31
C SER A 87 -0.47 4.06 -9.95
N SER A 88 -1.26 4.51 -10.93
CA SER A 88 -2.41 5.39 -10.70
C SER A 88 -3.48 4.77 -9.79
N ALA A 89 -3.79 3.48 -10.01
CA ALA A 89 -4.74 2.73 -9.19
C ALA A 89 -4.21 2.53 -7.75
N GLY A 90 -2.92 2.23 -7.59
CA GLY A 90 -2.29 2.11 -6.29
C GLY A 90 -2.30 3.46 -5.54
N ASN A 91 -1.87 4.54 -6.19
CA ASN A 91 -1.83 5.88 -5.62
C ASN A 91 -3.21 6.32 -5.11
N LEU A 92 -4.27 6.16 -5.91
CA LEU A 92 -5.62 6.54 -5.51
C LEU A 92 -6.15 5.65 -4.36
N PHE A 93 -5.85 4.35 -4.38
CA PHE A 93 -6.21 3.44 -3.30
C PHE A 93 -5.54 3.84 -1.97
N PHE A 94 -4.21 4.01 -1.98
CA PHE A 94 -3.45 4.37 -0.77
C PHE A 94 -3.74 5.79 -0.30
N SER A 95 -4.05 6.72 -1.21
CA SER A 95 -4.49 8.07 -0.84
C SER A 95 -5.79 8.05 -0.04
N ASN A 96 -6.74 7.17 -0.40
CA ASN A 96 -7.98 7.02 0.37
C ASN A 96 -7.75 6.19 1.65
N LEU A 97 -6.85 5.19 1.62
CA LEU A 97 -6.57 4.34 2.78
C LEU A 97 -5.78 5.06 3.88
N TYR A 98 -4.77 5.85 3.50
CA TYR A 98 -3.86 6.58 4.40
C TYR A 98 -4.13 8.08 4.43
N GLY A 99 -5.25 8.56 3.88
CA GLY A 99 -5.60 9.99 3.76
C GLY A 99 -5.82 10.74 5.07
N THR A 100 -5.46 10.16 6.21
CA THR A 100 -5.50 10.84 7.50
C THR A 100 -4.24 11.70 7.65
N LYS A 101 -4.43 13.02 7.79
CA LYS A 101 -3.32 13.94 8.09
C LYS A 101 -2.69 13.60 9.43
N ARG A 102 -1.36 13.48 9.46
CA ARG A 102 -0.56 13.24 10.67
C ARG A 102 0.72 14.04 10.59
N GLU A 103 1.15 14.57 11.72
CA GLU A 103 2.48 15.15 11.86
C GLU A 103 3.47 14.05 12.25
N VAL A 104 4.59 13.99 11.55
CA VAL A 104 5.63 12.99 11.79
C VAL A 104 6.97 13.71 11.99
N PRO A 105 7.76 13.34 13.01
CA PRO A 105 9.07 13.95 13.19
C PRO A 105 10.03 13.52 12.08
N VAL A 106 10.80 14.48 11.59
CA VAL A 106 11.97 14.25 10.74
C VAL A 106 13.20 14.70 11.52
N LYS A 107 14.17 13.81 11.67
CA LYS A 107 15.46 14.14 12.32
C LYS A 107 16.58 13.97 11.31
N VAL A 108 17.57 14.83 11.38
CA VAL A 108 18.74 14.79 10.50
C VAL A 108 20.02 14.90 11.31
N ILE A 109 21.08 14.25 10.83
CA ILE A 109 22.45 14.46 11.28
C ILE A 109 23.26 14.85 10.05
N SER A 110 23.87 16.04 10.07
CA SER A 110 24.78 16.53 9.04
C SER A 110 26.21 16.35 9.50
N ILE A 111 27.04 15.77 8.63
CA ILE A 111 28.49 15.67 8.84
C ILE A 111 29.15 16.54 7.78
N GLU A 112 29.93 17.53 8.22
CA GLU A 112 30.66 18.45 7.35
C GLU A 112 32.16 18.32 7.57
N ASN A 113 32.96 18.63 6.53
CA ASN A 113 34.40 18.80 6.70
C ASN A 113 34.72 20.17 7.30
N SER A 114 36.01 20.43 7.56
CA SER A 114 36.49 21.71 8.11
C SER A 114 36.25 22.93 7.20
N GLU A 115 35.92 22.71 5.93
CA GLU A 115 35.62 23.76 4.94
C GLU A 115 34.11 24.05 4.85
N GLY A 116 33.28 23.44 5.71
CA GLY A 116 31.82 23.58 5.68
C GLY A 116 31.14 22.80 4.54
N LYS A 117 31.88 21.92 3.86
CA LYS A 117 31.32 21.05 2.83
C LYS A 117 30.70 19.81 3.46
N ARG A 118 29.41 19.62 3.24
CA ARG A 118 28.67 18.43 3.68
C ARG A 118 29.21 17.15 3.04
N LYS A 119 29.53 16.17 3.88
CA LYS A 119 30.08 14.86 3.55
C LYS A 119 29.03 13.76 3.64
N ALA A 120 28.08 13.89 4.56
CA ALA A 120 26.96 12.97 4.68
C ALA A 120 25.76 13.65 5.33
N LEU A 121 24.56 13.29 4.90
CA LEU A 121 23.30 13.64 5.53
C LEU A 121 22.56 12.36 5.91
N LEU A 122 22.42 12.11 7.21
CA LEU A 122 21.66 10.97 7.71
C LEU A 122 20.26 11.46 8.06
N VAL A 123 19.24 10.92 7.41
CA VAL A 123 17.84 11.31 7.57
C VAL A 123 17.07 10.18 8.25
N PHE A 124 16.34 10.54 9.30
CA PHE A 124 15.53 9.62 10.11
C PHE A 124 14.07 10.12 10.09
N PRO A 125 13.33 9.87 9.00
CA PRO A 125 11.94 10.27 8.92
C PRO A 125 11.09 9.24 9.67
N TYR A 126 10.13 9.70 10.48
CA TYR A 126 9.20 8.82 11.20
C TYR A 126 8.05 8.34 10.31
N VAL A 127 8.43 7.76 9.17
CA VAL A 127 7.54 7.10 8.20
C VAL A 127 8.03 5.69 7.94
N HIS A 128 7.12 4.81 7.56
CA HIS A 128 7.46 3.42 7.23
C HIS A 128 7.72 3.32 5.71
N PRO A 129 8.82 2.70 5.25
CA PRO A 129 9.04 2.47 3.83
C PRO A 129 7.99 1.52 3.27
N GLY A 130 7.32 1.92 2.20
CA GLY A 130 6.28 1.11 1.57
C GLY A 130 6.87 -0.11 0.83
N PRO A 131 6.15 -1.23 0.75
CA PRO A 131 6.61 -2.42 0.02
C PRO A 131 6.28 -2.37 -1.50
N PHE A 132 5.70 -1.28 -2.00
CA PHE A 132 5.02 -1.25 -3.29
C PHE A 132 5.80 -0.46 -4.35
N GLY A 133 7.00 -0.94 -4.69
CA GLY A 133 7.82 -0.39 -5.79
C GLY A 133 8.12 1.09 -5.62
N ASP A 134 7.47 1.94 -6.41
CA ASP A 134 7.62 3.39 -6.40
C ASP A 134 6.40 4.14 -5.87
N ILE A 135 5.52 3.50 -5.09
CA ILE A 135 4.32 4.17 -4.54
C ILE A 135 4.54 4.66 -3.12
N GLY A 136 4.16 5.91 -2.84
CA GLY A 136 4.24 6.52 -1.51
C GLY A 136 5.68 6.52 -0.97
N THR A 137 5.88 6.01 0.25
CA THR A 137 7.21 5.86 0.86
C THR A 137 8.03 4.67 0.35
N SER A 138 7.55 3.94 -0.66
CA SER A 138 8.39 2.92 -1.30
C SER A 138 9.57 3.60 -1.99
N ASN A 139 10.75 2.98 -1.96
CA ASN A 139 12.00 3.56 -2.49
C ASN A 139 12.34 4.96 -1.91
N LEU A 140 12.02 5.19 -0.63
CA LEU A 140 12.21 6.48 0.05
C LEU A 140 13.63 7.06 -0.05
N PRO A 141 14.73 6.27 0.04
CA PRO A 141 16.09 6.81 -0.11
C PRO A 141 16.29 7.55 -1.43
N PHE A 142 15.90 6.91 -2.55
CA PHE A 142 16.01 7.51 -3.88
C PHE A 142 15.11 8.75 -4.00
N LYS A 143 13.86 8.64 -3.54
CA LYS A 143 12.88 9.74 -3.63
C LYS A 143 13.29 10.98 -2.85
N LEU A 144 13.86 10.81 -1.65
CA LEU A 144 14.36 11.95 -0.87
C LEU A 144 15.62 12.52 -1.50
N TYR A 145 16.56 11.67 -1.92
CA TYR A 145 17.76 12.09 -2.64
C TYR A 145 17.41 12.93 -3.88
N SER A 146 16.47 12.49 -4.70
CA SER A 146 16.05 13.21 -5.92
C SER A 146 15.34 14.54 -5.64
N ARG A 147 14.75 14.67 -4.45
CA ARG A 147 14.01 15.88 -4.02
C ARG A 147 14.88 16.86 -3.24
N THR A 148 16.02 16.44 -2.71
CA THR A 148 16.94 17.30 -1.95
C THR A 148 18.38 17.31 -2.51
N PRO A 149 18.59 17.42 -3.85
CA PRO A 149 19.92 17.36 -4.45
C PRO A 149 20.80 18.57 -4.08
N ASP A 150 20.16 19.68 -3.69
CA ASP A 150 20.74 20.92 -3.21
C ASP A 150 21.34 20.80 -1.79
N ILE A 151 20.81 19.88 -0.97
CA ILE A 151 21.21 19.73 0.43
C ILE A 151 22.46 18.86 0.57
N SER A 152 22.47 17.68 -0.06
CA SER A 152 23.56 16.71 0.02
C SER A 152 23.52 15.76 -1.16
N LYS A 153 24.69 15.49 -1.74
CA LYS A 153 24.88 14.42 -2.72
C LYS A 153 25.00 13.04 -2.07
N GLU A 154 25.24 13.00 -0.76
CA GLU A 154 25.45 11.79 0.03
C GLU A 154 24.37 11.72 1.12
N THR A 155 23.17 11.26 0.76
CA THR A 155 22.01 11.16 1.66
C THR A 155 21.72 9.71 2.00
N MET A 156 21.72 9.40 3.29
CA MET A 156 21.36 8.09 3.83
C MET A 156 20.03 8.20 4.55
N VAL A 157 19.05 7.38 4.18
CA VAL A 157 17.72 7.39 4.80
C VAL A 157 17.55 6.14 5.63
N PHE A 158 17.25 6.32 6.92
CA PHE A 158 17.15 5.25 7.88
C PHE A 158 15.70 4.88 8.17
N HIS A 159 15.45 3.58 8.32
CA HIS A 159 14.20 3.08 8.86
C HIS A 159 14.12 3.43 10.36
N THR A 160 13.03 4.08 10.77
CA THR A 160 12.78 4.44 12.17
C THR A 160 11.83 3.43 12.82
N SER A 161 11.51 3.56 14.10
CA SER A 161 10.63 2.63 14.82
C SER A 161 9.14 2.86 14.49
N THR A 162 8.78 2.68 13.21
CA THR A 162 7.44 2.97 12.66
C THR A 162 6.69 1.68 12.32
N THR A 163 5.38 1.81 12.09
CA THR A 163 4.51 0.72 11.63
C THR A 163 3.94 1.04 10.25
N ASN A 164 3.32 0.07 9.58
CA ASN A 164 2.63 0.30 8.29
C ASN A 164 1.54 1.38 8.33
N SER A 165 1.09 1.79 9.52
CA SER A 165 0.17 2.93 9.66
C SER A 165 0.83 4.30 9.43
N ASN A 166 2.16 4.33 9.30
CA ASN A 166 2.98 5.51 9.01
C ASN A 166 3.47 5.53 7.55
N ASN A 167 2.81 4.81 6.64
CA ASN A 167 3.08 4.92 5.21
C ASN A 167 2.52 6.25 4.69
N CYS A 168 3.20 6.83 3.69
CA CYS A 168 2.64 7.93 2.93
C CYS A 168 1.60 7.41 1.93
N ALA A 169 0.58 8.25 1.69
CA ALA A 169 -0.47 8.01 0.73
C ALA A 169 0.02 8.24 -0.70
N SER A 170 0.90 9.22 -0.89
CA SER A 170 1.34 9.66 -2.21
C SER A 170 2.75 10.26 -2.21
N ASP A 171 3.26 10.55 -3.40
CA ASP A 171 4.51 11.27 -3.60
C ASP A 171 4.48 12.71 -3.05
N ALA A 172 3.30 13.34 -2.98
CA ALA A 172 3.15 14.67 -2.40
C ALA A 172 3.49 14.67 -0.89
N ASP A 173 3.23 13.58 -0.18
CA ASP A 173 3.64 13.46 1.22
C ASP A 173 5.17 13.34 1.34
N VAL A 174 5.82 12.73 0.34
CA VAL A 174 7.29 12.66 0.29
C VAL A 174 7.89 14.04 0.03
N ASP A 175 7.23 14.89 -0.77
CA ASP A 175 7.61 16.30 -0.93
C ASP A 175 7.55 17.06 0.40
N ILE A 176 6.51 16.82 1.20
CA ILE A 176 6.38 17.41 2.55
C ILE A 176 7.50 16.92 3.47
N ILE A 177 7.88 15.63 3.40
CA ILE A 177 9.01 15.10 4.18
C ILE A 177 10.33 15.75 3.73
N ALA A 178 10.55 15.89 2.43
CA ALA A 178 11.73 16.57 1.88
C ALA A 178 11.83 18.02 2.38
N GLU A 179 10.70 18.71 2.48
CA GLU A 179 10.64 20.04 3.09
C GLU A 179 10.94 20.02 4.59
N GLY A 180 10.44 19.01 5.31
CA GLY A 180 10.82 18.76 6.70
C GLY A 180 12.32 18.53 6.88
N VAL A 181 12.98 17.86 5.92
CA VAL A 181 14.43 17.69 5.88
C VAL A 181 15.13 19.04 5.73
N ARG A 182 14.72 19.89 4.79
CA ARG A 182 15.29 21.25 4.60
C ARG A 182 15.26 22.06 5.88
N LYS A 183 14.08 22.18 6.48
CA LYS A 183 13.88 22.92 7.74
C LYS A 183 14.71 22.33 8.89
N SER A 184 14.85 21.01 8.93
CA SER A 184 15.68 20.35 9.94
C SER A 184 17.17 20.65 9.74
N VAL A 185 17.64 20.80 8.50
CA VAL A 185 19.03 21.16 8.20
C VAL A 185 19.31 22.63 8.52
N GLU A 186 18.39 23.54 8.20
CA GLU A 186 18.52 24.98 8.49
C GLU A 186 18.60 25.29 9.99
N SER A 187 18.03 24.43 10.83
CA SER A 187 18.01 24.57 12.29
C SER A 187 19.13 23.83 13.02
N LEU A 188 20.11 23.27 12.29
CA LEU A 188 21.22 22.53 12.89
C LEU A 188 22.21 23.45 13.61
N ASN A 189 22.66 22.98 14.77
CA ASN A 189 23.84 23.52 15.45
C ASN A 189 25.01 22.57 15.26
N TYR A 190 26.11 23.08 14.72
CA TYR A 190 27.31 22.29 14.47
C TYR A 190 28.22 22.22 15.70
N SER A 191 28.88 21.09 15.86
CA SER A 191 29.94 20.88 16.86
C SER A 191 31.12 20.19 16.20
N ASP A 192 32.32 20.56 16.63
CA ASP A 192 33.60 19.96 16.26
C ASP A 192 33.89 18.63 17.00
N ARG A 193 32.98 18.18 17.88
CA ARG A 193 33.14 16.99 18.71
C ARG A 193 31.98 16.02 18.52
N VAL A 194 32.30 14.73 18.47
CA VAL A 194 31.31 13.64 18.50
C VAL A 194 31.35 12.95 19.86
N SER A 195 30.18 12.72 20.45
CA SER A 195 30.09 12.00 21.73
C SER A 195 30.49 10.53 21.59
N ARG A 196 30.97 9.91 22.68
CA ARG A 196 31.19 8.45 22.70
C ARG A 196 29.87 7.71 22.47
N ILE A 197 29.89 6.66 21.65
CA ILE A 197 28.74 5.76 21.49
C ILE A 197 28.36 5.19 22.85
N ARG A 198 27.10 5.36 23.25
CA ARG A 198 26.57 4.80 24.50
C ARG A 198 25.49 3.77 24.18
N LYS A 199 25.56 2.62 24.84
CA LYS A 199 24.45 1.67 24.87
C LYS A 199 23.41 2.18 25.86
N ILE A 200 22.21 2.47 25.37
CA ILE A 200 21.08 2.86 26.19
C ILE A 200 20.13 1.66 26.26
N LYS A 201 19.68 1.30 27.47
CA LYS A 201 18.61 0.32 27.65
C LYS A 201 17.33 1.12 27.85
N SER A 202 16.48 1.17 26.84
CA SER A 202 15.21 1.90 26.87
C SER A 202 14.10 1.01 26.32
N GLY A 203 13.04 0.79 27.11
CA GLY A 203 11.86 0.00 26.77
C GLY A 203 11.26 -0.77 27.94
N LYS A 204 9.93 -0.71 28.07
CA LYS A 204 9.10 -1.74 28.72
C LYS A 204 8.78 -2.80 27.68
N ILE A 205 9.58 -3.86 27.61
CA ILE A 205 9.13 -5.16 27.10
C ILE A 205 9.55 -6.17 28.16
N SER A 206 8.69 -6.34 29.15
CA SER A 206 8.63 -7.60 29.90
C SER A 206 7.97 -8.60 28.95
N LEU A 207 8.77 -9.57 28.48
CA LEU A 207 8.25 -10.78 27.84
C LEU A 207 7.39 -11.57 28.83
#